data_AF-A0A8S2YUM8-F1
#
_entry.id   AF-A0A8S2YUM8-F1
#
_cell.length_a   1.000
_cell.length_b   1.000
_cell.length_c   1.000
_cell.angle_alpha   90.00
_cell.angle_beta   90.00
_cell.angle_gamma   90.00
#
_symmetry.space_group_name_H-M   'P 1'
#
loop_
_entity.id
_entity.type
_entity.pdbx_description
1 polymer ?
#
loop_
_entity_poly.entity_id
_entity_poly.type
_entity_poly.pdbx_seq_one_letter_code
_entity_poly.pdbx_strand_id
1 'polypeptide(L)'
;MTLSYITYFDKATKDPSQKHEGVHLSNLANNFKTIVQNQTVKAELVEHKGLPLLTKAACEPQFDVATVHQPALDIIWAVSFYRKAAQVWRKDDILMQKLALLLKSDVKELERAADGILWRLLKEEEFRAKITNTEANGDIGASAADELEDDYDSMYVPIKENGKLQYYKLRHLLTPEQQANLDEYRFQESKTEKEKSVKGSLF
;
A
#
# COMPACT_ATOMS: atom_id res chain seq x y z
N MET A 1 20.94 -7.61 -5.91
CA MET A 1 20.06 -8.75 -6.31
C MET A 1 18.68 -8.24 -6.76
N THR A 2 18.12 -7.21 -6.12
CA THR A 2 16.81 -6.62 -6.44
C THR A 2 16.77 -5.83 -7.76
N LEU A 3 17.82 -5.08 -8.10
CA LEU A 3 17.95 -4.40 -9.39
C LEU A 3 17.76 -5.35 -10.59
N SER A 4 18.29 -6.57 -10.47
CA SER A 4 18.10 -7.64 -11.44
C SER A 4 16.63 -8.04 -11.52
N TYR A 5 15.93 -8.15 -10.39
CA TYR A 5 14.49 -8.47 -10.35
C TYR A 5 13.64 -7.40 -11.03
N ILE A 6 13.87 -6.11 -10.75
CA ILE A 6 13.14 -5.00 -11.39
C ILE A 6 13.35 -5.03 -12.91
N THR A 7 14.58 -5.30 -13.35
CA THR A 7 14.92 -5.41 -14.78
C THR A 7 14.23 -6.60 -15.44
N TYR A 8 14.22 -7.77 -14.79
CA TYR A 8 13.56 -8.97 -15.31
C TYR A 8 12.05 -8.77 -15.38
N PHE A 9 11.47 -8.16 -14.35
CA PHE A 9 10.06 -7.83 -14.30
C PHE A 9 9.68 -6.86 -15.43
N ASP A 10 10.43 -5.77 -15.60
CA ASP A 10 10.21 -4.80 -16.69
C ASP A 10 10.24 -5.49 -18.07
N LYS A 11 11.29 -6.28 -18.34
CA LYS A 11 11.41 -7.01 -19.61
C LYS A 11 10.25 -7.98 -19.82
N ALA A 12 9.85 -8.73 -18.79
CA ALA A 12 8.70 -9.64 -18.88
C ALA A 12 7.37 -8.91 -19.13
N THR A 13 7.18 -7.69 -18.58
CA THR A 13 5.96 -6.88 -18.86
C THR A 13 5.90 -6.30 -20.27
N LYS A 14 7.03 -6.31 -21.01
CA LYS A 14 7.13 -5.83 -22.39
C LYS A 14 7.06 -6.97 -23.41
N ASP A 15 7.27 -8.20 -22.97
CA ASP A 15 7.20 -9.39 -23.81
C ASP A 15 5.73 -9.82 -24.02
N PRO A 16 5.25 -10.03 -25.27
CA PRO A 16 3.89 -10.49 -25.53
C PRO A 16 3.55 -11.84 -24.88
N SER A 17 4.54 -12.73 -24.72
CA SER A 17 4.41 -14.01 -24.03
C SER A 17 4.52 -13.88 -22.50
N GLN A 18 4.77 -12.67 -22.01
CA GLN A 18 4.96 -12.33 -20.60
C GLN A 18 6.08 -13.15 -19.95
N LYS A 19 7.19 -13.33 -20.66
CA LYS A 19 8.38 -14.04 -20.17
C LYS A 19 9.64 -13.22 -20.32
N HIS A 20 10.63 -13.51 -19.49
CA HIS A 20 12.01 -13.13 -19.73
C HIS A 20 12.93 -14.29 -19.34
N GLU A 21 13.83 -14.68 -20.24
CA GLU A 21 14.77 -15.80 -20.02
C GLU A 21 14.07 -17.10 -19.58
N GLY A 22 12.89 -17.38 -20.16
CA GLY A 22 12.08 -18.56 -19.84
C GLY A 22 11.26 -18.46 -18.55
N VAL A 23 11.44 -17.39 -17.75
CA VAL A 23 10.67 -17.16 -16.53
C VAL A 23 9.42 -16.34 -16.83
N HIS A 24 8.26 -16.83 -16.40
CA HIS A 24 6.99 -16.13 -16.55
C HIS A 24 6.86 -14.94 -15.59
N LEU A 25 6.19 -13.87 -16.03
CA LEU A 25 5.85 -12.70 -15.23
C LEU A 25 5.10 -13.05 -13.95
N SER A 26 4.21 -14.04 -14.00
CA SER A 26 3.48 -14.54 -12.83
C SER A 26 4.41 -15.13 -11.75
N ASN A 27 5.41 -15.90 -12.17
CA ASN A 27 6.41 -16.45 -11.24
C ASN A 27 7.27 -15.32 -10.65
N LEU A 28 7.64 -14.33 -11.47
CA LEU A 28 8.35 -13.15 -10.98
C LEU A 28 7.51 -12.37 -9.96
N ALA A 29 6.21 -12.18 -10.21
CA ALA A 29 5.32 -11.45 -9.32
C ALA A 29 5.13 -12.18 -7.97
N ASN A 30 4.94 -13.50 -7.99
CA ASN A 30 4.83 -14.30 -6.78
C ASN A 30 6.12 -14.29 -5.95
N ASN A 31 7.27 -14.44 -6.58
CA ASN A 31 8.55 -14.34 -5.87
C ASN A 31 8.79 -12.93 -5.33
N PHE A 32 8.37 -11.91 -6.10
CA PHE A 32 8.55 -10.53 -5.69
C PHE A 32 7.75 -10.20 -4.43
N LYS A 33 6.52 -10.71 -4.32
CA LYS A 33 5.68 -10.60 -3.12
C LYS A 33 6.38 -11.08 -1.84
N THR A 34 7.22 -12.11 -1.93
CA THR A 34 8.00 -12.61 -0.78
C THR A 34 9.18 -11.71 -0.44
N ILE A 35 9.99 -11.32 -1.43
CA ILE A 35 11.22 -10.55 -1.17
C ILE A 35 10.95 -9.08 -0.82
N VAL A 36 9.81 -8.52 -1.25
CA VAL A 36 9.47 -7.11 -1.05
C VAL A 36 9.22 -6.76 0.43
N GLN A 37 9.09 -7.75 1.30
CA GLN A 37 9.02 -7.52 2.74
C GLN A 37 10.32 -6.91 3.30
N ASN A 38 11.45 -7.08 2.61
CA ASN A 38 12.72 -6.48 2.99
C ASN A 38 12.74 -4.97 2.72
N GLN A 39 13.07 -4.16 3.74
CA GLN A 39 13.11 -2.70 3.64
C GLN A 39 14.10 -2.18 2.59
N THR A 40 15.23 -2.86 2.38
CA THR A 40 16.21 -2.52 1.33
C THR A 40 15.59 -2.68 -0.05
N VAL A 41 14.80 -3.74 -0.26
CA VAL A 41 14.08 -3.98 -1.51
C VAL A 41 13.04 -2.88 -1.77
N LYS A 42 12.32 -2.45 -0.73
CA LYS A 42 11.38 -1.32 -0.82
C LYS A 42 12.08 -0.01 -1.18
N ALA A 43 13.26 0.25 -0.63
CA ALA A 43 14.06 1.43 -0.98
C ALA A 43 14.53 1.38 -2.44
N GLU A 44 15.09 0.24 -2.90
CA GLU A 44 15.51 0.06 -4.29
C GLU A 44 14.35 0.23 -5.28
N LEU A 45 13.14 -0.23 -4.94
CA LEU A 45 11.93 -0.02 -5.75
C LEU A 45 11.61 1.45 -6.01
N VAL A 46 11.79 2.31 -4.99
CA VAL A 46 11.58 3.75 -5.12
C VAL A 46 12.66 4.38 -6.01
N GLU A 47 13.91 3.95 -5.85
CA GLU A 47 15.07 4.54 -6.55
C GLU A 47 15.15 4.13 -8.03
N HIS A 48 14.65 2.95 -8.39
CA HIS A 48 14.89 2.34 -9.71
C HIS A 48 13.65 2.16 -10.58
N LYS A 49 12.69 3.09 -10.51
CA LYS A 49 11.43 3.04 -11.30
C LYS A 49 10.64 1.74 -11.09
N GLY A 50 10.77 1.12 -9.92
CA GLY A 50 10.02 -0.09 -9.59
C GLY A 50 8.53 0.21 -9.34
N LEU A 51 8.20 1.35 -8.73
CA LEU A 51 6.80 1.71 -8.43
C LEU A 51 5.93 1.85 -9.68
N PRO A 52 6.35 2.56 -10.75
CA PRO A 52 5.58 2.62 -11.99
C PRO A 52 5.37 1.24 -12.64
N LEU A 53 6.33 0.32 -12.53
CA LEU A 53 6.19 -1.04 -13.06
C LEU A 53 5.13 -1.84 -12.30
N LEU A 54 5.05 -1.66 -10.98
CA LEU A 54 4.01 -2.27 -10.17
C LEU A 54 2.64 -1.68 -10.48
N THR A 55 2.53 -0.35 -10.61
CA THR A 55 1.28 0.30 -11.05
C THR A 55 0.85 -0.26 -12.41
N LYS A 56 1.78 -0.35 -13.37
CA LYS A 56 1.54 -0.91 -14.70
C LYS A 56 0.97 -2.34 -14.60
N ALA A 57 1.64 -3.21 -13.85
CA ALA A 57 1.22 -4.60 -13.67
C ALA A 57 -0.14 -4.73 -12.97
N ALA A 58 -0.51 -3.82 -12.07
CA ALA A 58 -1.80 -3.82 -11.38
C ALA A 58 -2.95 -3.22 -12.21
N CYS A 59 -2.65 -2.35 -13.18
CA CYS A 59 -3.66 -1.55 -13.85
C CYS A 59 -3.92 -1.96 -15.31
N GLU A 60 -2.91 -2.46 -16.02
CA GLU A 60 -3.02 -2.70 -17.46
C GLU A 60 -3.86 -3.95 -17.79
N PRO A 61 -4.85 -3.82 -18.69
CA PRO A 61 -5.86 -4.86 -18.92
C PRO A 61 -5.31 -6.10 -19.64
N GLN A 62 -4.14 -6.04 -20.28
CA GLN A 62 -3.57 -7.22 -20.94
C GLN A 62 -2.99 -8.25 -19.97
N PHE A 63 -2.81 -7.90 -18.71
CA PHE A 63 -2.29 -8.81 -17.70
C PHE A 63 -3.42 -9.60 -17.04
N ASP A 64 -3.13 -10.86 -16.75
CA ASP A 64 -4.09 -11.75 -16.10
C ASP A 64 -4.30 -11.34 -14.63
N VAL A 65 -5.58 -11.37 -14.22
CA VAL A 65 -6.01 -10.86 -12.92
C VAL A 65 -5.40 -11.68 -11.78
N ALA A 66 -5.50 -13.01 -11.86
CA ALA A 66 -5.10 -13.89 -10.77
C ALA A 66 -3.57 -14.01 -10.63
N THR A 67 -2.87 -13.98 -11.77
CA THR A 67 -1.45 -14.29 -11.82
C THR A 67 -0.54 -13.06 -11.89
N VAL A 68 -1.07 -11.88 -12.22
CA VAL A 68 -0.29 -10.64 -12.31
C VAL A 68 -0.95 -9.49 -11.54
N HIS A 69 -2.23 -9.16 -11.76
CA HIS A 69 -2.85 -8.00 -11.08
C HIS A 69 -2.87 -8.20 -9.56
N GLN A 70 -3.39 -9.33 -9.09
CA GLN A 70 -3.50 -9.60 -7.65
C GLN A 70 -2.12 -9.62 -6.97
N PRO A 71 -1.10 -10.35 -7.47
CA PRO A 71 0.25 -10.24 -6.91
C PRO A 71 0.82 -8.82 -6.94
N ALA A 72 0.59 -8.05 -8.00
CA ALA A 72 1.04 -6.66 -8.07
C ALA A 72 0.36 -5.78 -7.00
N LEU A 73 -0.94 -5.95 -6.79
CA LEU A 73 -1.67 -5.27 -5.71
C LEU A 73 -1.15 -5.67 -4.32
N ASP A 74 -0.87 -6.96 -4.11
CA ASP A 74 -0.30 -7.43 -2.84
C ASP A 74 1.09 -6.82 -2.58
N ILE A 75 1.91 -6.67 -3.62
CA ILE A 75 3.21 -5.99 -3.54
C ILE A 75 3.00 -4.50 -3.25
N ILE A 76 2.08 -3.83 -3.95
CA ILE A 76 1.75 -2.42 -3.73
C ILE A 76 1.31 -2.21 -2.28
N TRP A 77 0.45 -3.08 -1.75
CA TRP A 77 0.06 -3.07 -0.35
C TRP A 77 1.26 -3.13 0.58
N ALA A 78 2.14 -4.13 0.44
CA ALA A 78 3.31 -4.28 1.30
C ALA A 78 4.29 -3.09 1.21
N VAL A 79 4.43 -2.51 0.02
CA VAL A 79 5.32 -1.36 -0.24
C VAL A 79 4.69 -0.05 0.21
N SER A 80 3.37 0.06 0.26
CA SER A 80 2.67 1.29 0.70
C SER A 80 2.93 1.63 2.17
N PHE A 81 3.44 0.67 2.96
CA PHE A 81 3.97 0.95 4.30
C PHE A 81 5.31 1.70 4.27
N TYR A 82 6.05 1.67 3.16
CA TYR A 82 7.24 2.48 2.96
C TYR A 82 6.85 3.90 2.55
N ARG A 83 7.08 4.87 3.44
CA ARG A 83 6.62 6.27 3.31
C ARG A 83 6.92 6.91 1.96
N LYS A 84 8.14 6.74 1.42
CA LYS A 84 8.52 7.35 0.14
C LYS A 84 7.69 6.79 -1.02
N ALA A 85 7.37 5.49 -0.98
CA ALA A 85 6.53 4.88 -2.01
C ALA A 85 5.07 5.34 -1.90
N ALA A 86 4.53 5.41 -0.68
CA ALA A 86 3.18 5.93 -0.45
C ALA A 86 3.00 7.36 -0.98
N GLN A 87 3.99 8.24 -0.76
CA GLN A 87 3.96 9.61 -1.27
C GLN A 87 3.94 9.70 -2.79
N VAL A 88 4.60 8.76 -3.48
CA VAL A 88 4.56 8.66 -4.94
C VAL A 88 3.17 8.21 -5.40
N TRP A 89 2.64 7.13 -4.80
CA TRP A 89 1.35 6.56 -5.20
C TRP A 89 0.13 7.41 -4.86
N ARG A 90 0.18 8.23 -3.80
CA ARG A 90 -0.87 9.24 -3.53
C ARG A 90 -1.08 10.21 -4.69
N LYS A 91 -0.04 10.44 -5.51
CA LYS A 91 -0.06 11.35 -6.66
C LYS A 91 -0.23 10.61 -7.99
N ASP A 92 -0.40 9.29 -7.94
CA ASP A 92 -0.57 8.44 -9.12
C ASP A 92 -2.06 8.29 -9.42
N ASP A 93 -2.60 9.21 -10.24
CA ASP A 93 -4.02 9.25 -10.59
C ASP A 93 -4.51 7.93 -11.20
N ILE A 94 -3.65 7.23 -11.95
CA ILE A 94 -3.98 5.96 -12.60
C ILE A 94 -4.20 4.90 -11.54
N LEU A 95 -3.25 4.76 -10.61
CA LEU A 95 -3.37 3.80 -9.52
C LEU A 95 -4.59 4.13 -8.64
N MET A 96 -4.74 5.39 -8.22
CA MET A 96 -5.84 5.79 -7.34
C MET A 96 -7.22 5.54 -7.97
N GLN A 97 -7.39 5.83 -9.27
CA GLN A 97 -8.62 5.50 -9.98
C GLN A 97 -8.85 3.99 -10.08
N LYS A 98 -7.80 3.21 -10.39
CA LYS A 98 -7.90 1.75 -10.47
C LYS A 98 -8.32 1.15 -9.13
N LEU A 99 -7.69 1.54 -8.03
CA LEU A 99 -8.04 1.05 -6.69
C LEU A 99 -9.50 1.38 -6.35
N ALA A 100 -9.94 2.60 -6.66
CA ALA A 100 -11.29 3.02 -6.36
C ALA A 100 -12.35 2.29 -7.21
N LEU A 101 -12.01 1.90 -8.45
CA LEU A 101 -12.84 0.99 -9.26
C LEU A 101 -12.88 -0.44 -8.68
N LEU A 102 -11.75 -0.94 -8.18
CA LEU A 102 -11.65 -2.28 -7.60
C LEU A 102 -12.45 -2.44 -6.30
N LEU A 103 -12.82 -1.34 -5.62
CA LEU A 103 -13.79 -1.39 -4.51
C LEU A 103 -15.17 -1.94 -4.92
N LYS A 104 -15.49 -1.95 -6.22
CA LYS A 104 -16.73 -2.52 -6.76
C LYS A 104 -16.52 -3.87 -7.45
N SER A 105 -15.33 -4.47 -7.30
CA SER A 105 -14.99 -5.75 -7.91
C SER A 105 -15.86 -6.87 -7.33
N ASP A 106 -16.28 -7.81 -8.17
CA ASP A 106 -16.90 -9.07 -7.74
C ASP A 106 -15.87 -10.07 -7.19
N VAL A 107 -14.60 -9.90 -7.56
CA VAL A 107 -13.46 -10.62 -6.98
C VAL A 107 -13.08 -10.00 -5.63
N LYS A 108 -13.40 -10.72 -4.54
CA LYS A 108 -13.23 -10.25 -3.15
C LYS A 108 -11.78 -9.95 -2.77
N GLU A 109 -10.83 -10.70 -3.32
CA GLU A 109 -9.41 -10.51 -3.05
C GLU A 109 -8.90 -9.17 -3.62
N LEU A 110 -9.40 -8.75 -4.78
CA LEU A 110 -9.06 -7.47 -5.40
C LEU A 110 -9.70 -6.31 -4.65
N GLU A 111 -10.97 -6.44 -4.28
CA GLU A 111 -11.70 -5.47 -3.46
C GLU A 111 -10.95 -5.22 -2.15
N ARG A 112 -10.60 -6.29 -1.43
CA ARG A 112 -9.86 -6.21 -0.17
C ARG A 112 -8.48 -5.58 -0.34
N ALA A 113 -7.73 -5.97 -1.37
CA ALA A 113 -6.41 -5.39 -1.62
C ALA A 113 -6.53 -3.89 -1.92
N ALA A 114 -7.51 -3.49 -2.72
CA ALA A 114 -7.73 -2.10 -3.08
C ALA A 114 -8.15 -1.25 -1.87
N ASP A 115 -9.07 -1.75 -1.05
CA ASP A 115 -9.50 -1.11 0.19
C ASP A 115 -8.34 -0.88 1.15
N GLY A 116 -7.54 -1.93 1.39
CA GLY A 116 -6.32 -1.82 2.20
C GLY A 116 -5.41 -0.71 1.67
N ILE A 117 -4.99 -0.80 0.41
CA ILE A 117 -4.07 0.18 -0.19
C ILE A 117 -4.62 1.61 -0.06
N LEU A 118 -5.90 1.83 -0.38
CA LEU A 118 -6.53 3.15 -0.23
C LEU A 118 -6.52 3.63 1.21
N TRP A 119 -6.87 2.77 2.17
CA TRP A 119 -6.78 3.09 3.60
C TRP A 119 -5.37 3.56 3.98
N ARG A 120 -4.33 2.84 3.54
CA ARG A 120 -2.95 3.19 3.87
C ARG A 120 -2.50 4.48 3.17
N LEU A 121 -2.87 4.67 1.92
CA LEU A 121 -2.51 5.87 1.16
C LEU A 121 -3.26 7.09 1.67
N LEU A 122 -4.52 6.99 2.08
CA LEU A 122 -5.31 8.17 2.49
C LEU A 122 -5.21 8.47 4.00
N LYS A 123 -5.23 7.46 4.88
CA LYS A 123 -5.35 7.69 6.35
C LYS A 123 -4.06 8.06 7.08
N GLU A 124 -2.87 7.76 6.56
CA GLU A 124 -1.63 7.99 7.34
C GLU A 124 -1.40 9.47 7.67
N GLU A 125 -1.76 10.40 6.76
CA GLU A 125 -1.59 11.83 7.01
C GLU A 125 -2.65 12.39 7.96
N GLU A 126 -3.91 11.94 7.84
CA GLU A 126 -4.98 12.30 8.78
C GLU A 126 -4.70 11.79 10.20
N PHE A 127 -4.19 10.56 10.33
CA PHE A 127 -3.81 9.97 11.61
C PHE A 127 -2.64 10.73 12.25
N ARG A 128 -1.59 11.08 11.48
CA ARG A 128 -0.47 11.89 11.99
C ARG A 128 -0.88 13.30 12.38
N ALA A 129 -1.77 13.93 11.62
CA ALA A 129 -2.30 15.26 11.93
C ALA A 129 -3.12 15.26 13.22
N LYS A 130 -3.93 14.22 13.46
CA LYS A 130 -4.63 14.04 14.74
C LYS A 130 -3.66 13.84 15.91
N ILE A 131 -2.60 13.03 15.76
CA ILE A 131 -1.58 12.83 16.83
C ILE A 131 -0.82 14.13 17.13
N THR A 132 -0.33 14.84 16.12
CA THR A 132 0.43 16.10 16.32
C THR A 132 -0.42 17.22 16.92
N ASN A 133 -1.72 17.29 16.60
CA ASN A 133 -2.65 18.22 17.26
C ASN A 133 -2.94 17.84 18.72
N THR A 134 -2.86 16.55 19.06
CA THR A 134 -3.05 16.07 20.44
C THR A 134 -1.80 16.36 21.29
N GLU A 135 -0.60 16.20 20.72
CA GLU A 135 0.67 16.58 21.36
C GLU A 135 0.80 18.10 21.57
N ALA A 136 0.28 18.91 20.65
CA ALA A 136 0.29 20.37 20.75
C ALA A 136 -0.68 20.92 21.83
N ASN A 137 -1.72 20.15 22.19
CA ASN A 137 -2.75 20.57 23.15
C ASN A 137 -2.55 19.98 24.57
N GLY A 138 -1.51 19.18 24.80
CA GLY A 138 -1.11 18.72 26.14
C GLY A 138 -2.01 17.66 26.79
N ASP A 139 -3.07 17.19 26.12
CA ASP A 139 -3.96 16.14 26.63
C ASP A 139 -3.42 14.75 26.24
N ILE A 140 -2.46 14.26 27.02
CA ILE A 140 -2.12 12.83 27.03
C ILE A 140 -2.97 12.16 28.12
N GLY A 141 -4.27 12.10 27.88
CA GLY A 141 -5.18 11.20 28.58
C GLY A 141 -5.42 9.97 27.70
N ALA A 142 -5.51 8.78 28.29
CA ALA A 142 -5.72 7.48 27.63
C ALA A 142 -7.05 7.33 26.85
N SER A 143 -7.68 8.43 26.43
CA SER A 143 -9.02 8.51 25.82
C SER A 143 -9.01 8.52 24.29
N ALA A 144 -7.91 8.96 23.65
CA ALA A 144 -7.86 9.06 22.18
C ALA A 144 -7.82 7.69 21.48
N ALA A 145 -7.44 6.62 22.20
CA ALA A 145 -7.49 5.26 21.70
C ALA A 145 -8.91 4.67 21.73
N ASP A 146 -9.73 5.07 22.72
CA ASP A 146 -11.10 4.57 22.92
C ASP A 146 -12.13 5.31 22.04
N GLU A 147 -11.89 6.58 21.67
CA GLU A 147 -12.76 7.31 20.71
C GLU A 147 -12.52 6.91 19.23
N LEU A 148 -11.55 6.05 18.94
CA LEU A 148 -11.19 5.64 17.57
C LEU A 148 -12.03 4.47 17.02
N GLU A 149 -12.85 3.81 17.83
CA GLU A 149 -13.75 2.74 17.36
C GLU A 149 -14.94 3.28 16.56
N ASP A 150 -15.44 4.48 16.87
CA ASP A 150 -16.68 5.02 16.27
C ASP A 150 -16.48 5.69 14.90
N ASP A 151 -15.27 6.17 14.59
CA ASP A 151 -14.98 6.90 13.33
C ASP A 151 -14.68 5.98 12.13
N TYR A 152 -14.65 4.67 12.34
CA TYR A 152 -14.54 3.68 11.25
C TYR A 152 -15.80 3.63 10.37
N ASP A 153 -16.91 4.26 10.79
CA ASP A 153 -18.25 4.14 10.17
C ASP A 153 -18.59 5.18 9.09
N SER A 154 -17.76 6.20 8.88
CA SER A 154 -18.21 7.44 8.21
C SER A 154 -17.47 7.86 6.94
N MET A 155 -16.41 7.16 6.50
CA MET A 155 -15.55 7.71 5.44
C MET A 155 -15.95 7.35 4.02
N TYR A 156 -15.98 8.39 3.17
CA TYR A 156 -16.26 8.31 1.74
C TYR A 156 -15.06 8.73 0.88
N VAL A 157 -14.71 7.95 -0.15
CA VAL A 157 -13.67 8.30 -1.14
C VAL A 157 -14.28 9.09 -2.31
N PRO A 158 -13.80 10.30 -2.62
CA PRO A 158 -14.24 11.04 -3.80
C PRO A 158 -13.63 10.47 -5.09
N ILE A 159 -14.46 10.03 -6.04
CA ILE A 159 -14.08 9.57 -7.39
C ILE A 159 -14.80 10.42 -8.43
N LYS A 160 -14.11 10.84 -9.49
CA LYS A 160 -14.74 11.53 -10.62
C LYS A 160 -15.17 10.52 -11.69
N GLU A 161 -16.46 10.24 -11.80
CA GLU A 161 -17.06 9.38 -12.82
C GLU A 161 -17.95 10.20 -13.76
N ASN A 162 -17.74 10.09 -15.08
CA ASN A 162 -18.53 10.82 -16.10
C ASN A 162 -18.61 12.34 -15.87
N GLY A 163 -17.51 12.94 -15.39
CA GLY A 163 -17.44 14.37 -15.08
C GLY A 163 -18.09 14.78 -13.75
N LYS A 164 -18.67 13.85 -12.99
CA LYS A 164 -19.29 14.09 -11.67
C LYS A 164 -18.45 13.50 -10.55
N LEU A 165 -18.34 14.23 -9.43
CA LEU A 165 -17.70 13.72 -8.22
C LEU A 165 -18.69 12.82 -7.46
N GLN A 166 -18.28 11.61 -7.11
CA GLN A 166 -19.04 10.61 -6.35
C GLN A 166 -18.25 10.17 -5.12
N TYR A 167 -18.93 9.73 -4.06
CA TYR A 167 -18.35 9.46 -2.75
C TYR A 167 -18.62 8.00 -2.34
N TYR A 168 -17.60 7.21 -1.99
CA TYR A 168 -17.72 5.76 -1.74
C TYR A 168 -17.33 5.33 -0.32
N LYS A 169 -18.22 4.62 0.38
CA LYS A 169 -18.02 4.19 1.78
C LYS A 169 -17.00 3.04 1.90
N LEU A 170 -16.00 3.19 2.76
CA LEU A 170 -14.81 2.32 2.92
C LEU A 170 -14.98 1.03 3.77
N ARG A 171 -16.19 0.53 4.06
CA ARG A 171 -16.36 -0.44 5.17
C ARG A 171 -16.33 -1.94 4.82
N HIS A 172 -15.48 -2.63 5.60
CA HIS A 172 -15.44 -4.05 6.02
C HIS A 172 -14.56 -4.97 5.17
N LEU A 173 -13.44 -5.51 5.74
CA LEU A 173 -12.87 -6.86 5.50
C LEU A 173 -11.45 -7.15 6.07
N LEU A 174 -10.98 -6.50 7.15
CA LEU A 174 -9.77 -7.03 7.83
C LEU A 174 -10.15 -8.31 8.58
N THR A 175 -9.56 -9.44 8.18
CA THR A 175 -9.65 -10.65 8.98
C THR A 175 -8.85 -10.46 10.28
N PRO A 176 -9.18 -11.17 11.37
CA PRO A 176 -8.45 -11.07 12.64
C PRO A 176 -6.93 -11.28 12.50
N GLU A 177 -6.51 -12.09 11.53
CA GLU A 177 -5.10 -12.37 11.23
C GLU A 177 -4.39 -11.18 10.55
N GLN A 178 -5.12 -10.40 9.75
CA GLN A 178 -4.61 -9.18 9.12
C GLN A 178 -4.56 -8.01 10.11
N GLN A 179 -5.49 -7.99 11.07
CA GLN A 179 -5.46 -7.06 12.20
C GLN A 179 -4.21 -7.29 13.06
N ALA A 180 -3.92 -8.56 13.40
CA ALA A 180 -2.73 -8.93 14.18
C ALA A 180 -1.40 -8.53 13.51
N ASN A 181 -1.29 -8.70 12.20
CA ASN A 181 -0.09 -8.29 11.44
C ASN A 181 0.08 -6.76 11.41
N LEU A 182 -1.01 -6.00 11.41
CA LEU A 182 -1.00 -4.53 11.46
C LEU A 182 -0.55 -4.04 12.84
N ASP A 183 -0.99 -4.72 13.90
CA ASP A 183 -0.63 -4.41 15.28
C ASP A 183 0.84 -4.77 15.58
N GLU A 184 1.36 -5.86 15.01
CA GLU A 184 2.78 -6.23 15.10
C GLU A 184 3.69 -5.21 14.38
N TYR A 185 3.26 -4.69 13.22
CA TYR A 185 3.97 -3.63 12.49
C TYR A 185 4.02 -2.31 13.28
N ARG A 186 2.90 -1.91 13.90
CA ARG A 186 2.82 -0.72 14.78
C ARG A 186 3.74 -0.84 15.99
N PHE A 187 3.85 -2.04 16.56
CA PHE A 187 4.73 -2.29 17.69
C PHE A 187 6.22 -2.14 17.31
N GLN A 188 6.62 -2.57 16.11
CA GLN A 188 8.00 -2.43 15.64
C GLN A 188 8.40 -0.99 15.33
N GLU A 189 7.51 -0.18 14.72
CA GLU A 189 7.76 1.25 14.49
C GLU A 189 7.90 2.02 15.83
N SER A 190 7.05 1.72 16.81
CA SER A 190 7.12 2.37 18.14
C SER A 190 8.42 2.07 18.89
N LYS A 191 8.99 0.87 18.72
CA LYS A 191 10.31 0.51 19.26
C LYS A 191 11.44 1.27 18.57
N THR A 192 11.39 1.39 17.24
CA THR A 192 12.44 2.08 16.48
C THR A 192 12.42 3.60 16.70
N GLU A 193 11.26 4.21 16.93
CA GLU A 193 11.17 5.63 17.31
C GLU A 193 11.65 5.88 18.74
N LYS A 194 11.33 5.00 19.70
CA LYS A 194 11.88 5.08 21.07
C LYS A 194 13.40 4.92 21.09
N GLU A 195 13.97 4.00 20.32
CA GLU A 195 15.43 3.82 20.24
C GLU A 195 16.15 5.00 19.59
N LYS A 196 15.52 5.67 18.60
CA LYS A 196 16.05 6.91 18.02
C LYS A 196 15.96 8.08 18.97
N SER A 197 14.88 8.20 19.75
CA SER A 197 14.72 9.24 20.76
C SER A 197 15.74 9.11 21.89
N VAL A 198 16.08 7.89 22.32
CA VAL A 198 17.08 7.67 23.38
C VAL A 198 18.50 7.98 22.89
N LYS A 199 18.82 7.73 21.61
CA LYS A 199 20.14 8.05 21.04
C LYS A 199 20.30 9.52 20.63
N GLY A 200 19.22 10.24 20.39
CA GLY A 200 19.23 11.69 20.08
C GLY A 200 19.38 12.60 21.30
N SER A 201 19.27 12.08 22.53
CA SER A 201 19.36 12.85 23.78
C SER A 201 20.73 12.78 24.46
N LEU A 202 21.75 12.21 23.80
CA LEU A 202 23.09 12.02 24.37
C LEU A 202 24.22 12.79 23.63
N PHE A 203 23.87 13.77 22.80
CA PHE A 203 24.83 14.71 22.22
C PHE A 203 24.31 16.15 22.27
#